data_AF-A0A812MH53-F1
#
_entry.id   AF-A0A812MH53-F1
#
_cell.length_a   1.000
_cell.length_b   1.000
_cell.length_c   1.000
_cell.angle_alpha   90.00
_cell.angle_beta   90.00
_cell.angle_gamma   90.00
#
_symmetry.space_group_name_H-M   'P 1'
#
loop_
_entity.id
_entity.type
_entity.pdbx_description
1 polymer ?
#
loop_
_entity_poly.entity_id
_entity_poly.type
_entity_poly.pdbx_seq_one_letter_code
_entity_poly.pdbx_strand_id
1 'polypeptide(L)'
;MATAKRLASLDLREAQATNAEDQRTIRELVEQMPGGFDAVNAFVRGSIRQALMAVNQSFDHEFRQLVTLLSTSQGSQDEAPGLEVAEALPRLLTGSPNMPIVQKTIQPDNTTPKNYGSSSS
;
A
#
# COMPACT_ATOMS: atom_id res chain seq x y z
N MET A 1 6.08 16.14 13.23
CA MET A 1 7.19 16.39 14.19
C MET A 1 6.82 17.26 15.39
N ALA A 2 5.95 18.27 15.25
CA ALA A 2 5.58 19.15 16.38
C ALA A 2 5.03 18.38 17.60
N THR A 3 4.17 17.38 17.38
CA THR A 3 3.62 16.53 18.46
C THR A 3 4.70 15.74 19.19
N ALA A 4 5.66 15.14 18.48
CA ALA A 4 6.77 14.39 19.09
C ALA A 4 7.68 15.29 19.94
N LYS A 5 7.97 16.51 19.46
CA LYS A 5 8.74 17.51 20.23
C LYS A 5 8.02 17.91 21.52
N ARG A 6 6.69 18.10 21.45
CA ARG A 6 5.85 18.46 22.60
C ARG A 6 5.74 17.33 23.62
N LEU A 7 5.67 16.08 23.16
CA LEU A 7 5.69 14.90 24.01
C LEU A 7 7.05 14.69 24.68
N ALA A 8 8.15 15.00 23.97
CA ALA A 8 9.49 14.93 24.54
C ALA A 8 9.73 15.96 25.65
N SER A 9 9.08 17.13 25.58
CA SER A 9 9.12 18.16 26.61
C SER A 9 7.98 18.07 27.64
N LEU A 10 7.18 17.00 27.63
CA LEU A 10 6.02 16.88 28.52
C LEU A 10 6.46 16.85 29.99
N ASP A 11 5.96 17.78 30.80
CA ASP A 11 6.16 17.81 32.24
C ASP A 11 4.81 17.81 32.96
N LEU A 12 4.55 16.78 33.76
CA LEU A 12 3.33 16.62 34.54
C LEU A 12 3.13 17.74 35.57
N ARG A 13 4.18 18.47 35.96
CA ARG A 13 4.06 19.65 36.83
C ARG A 13 3.25 20.76 36.15
N GLU A 14 3.34 20.88 34.84
CA GLU A 14 2.63 21.87 34.04
C GLU A 14 1.26 21.37 33.55
N ALA A 15 0.90 20.12 33.86
CA ALA A 15 -0.35 19.54 33.41
C ALA A 15 -1.55 20.29 34.04
N GLN A 16 -2.56 20.55 33.21
CA GLN A 16 -3.84 21.12 33.61
C GLN A 16 -4.91 20.04 33.47
N ALA A 17 -5.84 19.99 34.42
CA ALA A 17 -7.01 19.14 34.32
C ALA A 17 -8.29 19.98 34.32
N THR A 18 -9.33 19.47 33.67
CA THR A 18 -10.66 20.09 33.67
C THR A 18 -11.33 20.00 35.04
N ASN A 19 -10.95 19.02 35.86
CA ASN A 19 -11.35 18.89 37.26
C ASN A 19 -10.18 19.27 38.18
N ALA A 20 -10.37 20.33 38.97
CA ALA A 20 -9.34 20.83 39.89
C ALA A 20 -9.06 19.86 41.06
N GLU A 21 -10.06 19.09 41.49
CA GLU A 21 -9.89 18.11 42.57
C GLU A 21 -9.04 16.93 42.10
N ASP A 22 -9.35 16.37 40.92
CA ASP A 22 -8.56 15.29 40.32
C ASP A 22 -7.12 15.75 40.08
N GLN A 23 -6.93 17.00 39.62
CA GLN A 23 -5.61 17.58 39.44
C GLN A 23 -4.80 17.57 40.74
N ARG A 24 -5.41 18.01 41.84
CA ARG A 24 -4.74 18.05 43.14
C ARG A 24 -4.41 16.63 43.60
N THR A 25 -5.38 15.72 43.56
CA THR A 25 -5.20 14.33 43.99
C THR A 25 -4.08 13.64 43.21
N ILE A 26 -4.03 13.81 41.89
CA ILE A 26 -2.97 13.25 41.04
C ILE A 26 -1.60 13.86 41.38
N ARG A 27 -1.50 15.17 41.60
CA ARG A 27 -0.23 15.79 42.02
C ARG A 27 0.26 15.23 43.34
N GLU A 28 -0.61 15.16 44.35
CA GLU A 28 -0.26 14.63 45.67
C GLU A 28 0.23 13.17 45.58
N LEU A 29 -0.42 12.35 44.75
CA LEU A 29 0.00 10.98 44.49
C LEU A 29 1.40 10.92 43.85
N VAL A 30 1.66 11.78 42.85
CA VAL A 30 2.97 11.83 42.19
C VAL A 30 4.06 12.30 43.16
N GLU A 31 3.79 13.29 44.01
CA GLU A 31 4.74 13.78 45.02
C GLU A 31 5.10 12.72 46.08
N GLN A 32 4.16 11.82 46.40
CA GLN A 32 4.39 10.71 47.33
C GLN A 32 5.18 9.55 46.71
N MET A 33 5.33 9.49 45.38
CA MET A 33 6.11 8.45 44.73
C MET A 33 7.62 8.67 44.92
N PRO A 34 8.42 7.60 45.11
CA PRO A 34 9.87 7.71 45.08
C PRO A 34 10.37 8.37 43.78
N GLY A 35 11.09 9.48 43.90
CA GLY A 35 11.58 10.27 42.76
C GLY A 35 10.56 11.25 42.17
N GLY A 36 9.33 11.28 42.69
CA GLY A 36 8.33 12.31 42.42
C GLY A 36 8.01 12.50 40.94
N PHE A 37 7.77 13.76 40.56
CA PHE A 37 7.51 14.15 39.18
C PHE A 37 8.61 13.76 38.20
N ASP A 38 9.88 13.80 38.60
CA ASP A 38 10.97 13.49 37.67
C ASP A 38 10.95 12.01 37.26
N ALA A 39 10.71 11.10 38.21
CA ALA A 39 10.57 9.68 37.93
C ALA A 39 9.34 9.39 37.06
N VAL A 40 8.19 9.98 37.38
CA VAL A 40 6.95 9.76 36.61
C VAL A 40 7.05 10.39 35.21
N ASN A 41 7.64 11.57 35.07
CA ASN A 41 7.90 12.19 33.77
C ASN A 41 8.83 11.32 32.92
N ALA A 42 9.91 10.79 33.48
CA ALA A 42 10.82 9.88 32.78
C ALA A 42 10.09 8.61 32.33
N PHE A 43 9.24 8.04 33.19
CA PHE A 43 8.40 6.89 32.86
C PHE A 43 7.45 7.19 31.70
N VAL A 44 6.66 8.28 31.77
CA VAL A 44 5.68 8.64 30.74
C VAL A 44 6.37 8.89 29.39
N ARG A 45 7.47 9.66 29.38
CA ARG A 45 8.26 9.91 28.16
C ARG A 45 8.85 8.62 27.60
N GLY A 46 9.32 7.72 28.47
CA GLY A 46 9.82 6.39 28.09
C GLY A 46 8.76 5.53 27.43
N SER A 47 7.56 5.47 28.02
CA SER A 47 6.41 4.72 27.50
C SER A 47 5.95 5.25 26.14
N ILE A 48 5.87 6.57 25.98
CA ILE A 48 5.53 7.20 24.69
C ILE A 48 6.57 6.82 23.62
N ARG A 49 7.87 6.89 23.95
CA ARG A 49 8.95 6.51 23.03
C ARG A 49 8.82 5.06 22.59
N GLN A 50 8.57 4.14 23.53
CA GLN A 50 8.39 2.72 23.23
C GLN A 50 7.20 2.49 22.30
N ALA A 51 6.06 3.13 22.58
CA ALA A 51 4.87 3.04 21.73
C ALA A 51 5.16 3.53 20.30
N LEU A 52 5.86 4.66 20.15
CA LEU A 52 6.25 5.18 18.83
C LEU A 52 7.17 4.22 18.07
N MET A 53 8.12 3.59 18.76
CA MET A 53 9.01 2.59 18.15
C MET A 53 8.23 1.35 17.71
N ALA A 54 7.28 0.88 18.52
CA ALA A 54 6.44 -0.27 18.17
C ALA A 54 5.57 0.01 16.93
N VAL A 55 4.97 1.20 16.86
CA VAL A 55 4.20 1.63 15.67
C VAL A 55 5.08 1.68 14.42
N ASN A 56 6.28 2.24 14.52
CA ASN A 56 7.21 2.27 13.40
C ASN A 56 7.61 0.87 12.93
N GLN A 57 7.89 -0.06 13.86
CA GLN A 57 8.19 -1.45 13.53
C GLN A 57 7.04 -2.17 12.83
N SER A 58 5.79 -1.98 13.30
CA SER A 58 4.60 -2.56 12.65
C SER A 58 4.44 -2.02 11.24
N PHE A 59 4.57 -0.70 11.08
CA PHE A 59 4.46 -0.05 9.78
C PHE A 59 5.52 -0.55 8.79
N ASP A 60 6.79 -0.63 9.22
CA ASP A 60 7.87 -1.15 8.38
C ASP A 60 7.64 -2.62 7.99
N HIS A 61 7.09 -3.42 8.90
CA HIS A 61 6.75 -4.81 8.64
C HIS A 61 5.64 -4.94 7.58
N GLU A 62 4.52 -4.24 7.78
CA GLU A 62 3.39 -4.22 6.83
C GLU A 62 3.80 -3.67 5.47
N PHE A 63 4.62 -2.62 5.45
CA PHE A 63 5.16 -2.05 4.22
C PHE A 63 5.99 -3.07 3.44
N ARG A 64 6.89 -3.80 4.11
CA ARG A 64 7.71 -4.86 3.48
C ARG A 64 6.85 -6.01 2.95
N GLN A 65 5.81 -6.40 3.68
CA GLN A 65 4.85 -7.40 3.19
C GLN A 65 4.17 -6.92 1.90
N LEU A 66 3.69 -5.68 1.86
CA LEU A 66 3.05 -5.11 0.68
C LEU A 66 4.00 -5.08 -0.52
N VAL A 67 5.24 -4.63 -0.35
CA VAL A 67 6.26 -4.63 -1.41
C VAL A 67 6.53 -6.05 -1.92
N THR A 68 6.59 -7.03 -1.02
CA THR A 68 6.78 -8.44 -1.39
C THR A 68 5.60 -8.96 -2.21
N LEU A 69 4.37 -8.70 -1.77
CA LEU A 69 3.15 -9.11 -2.50
C LEU A 69 3.12 -8.51 -3.91
N LEU A 70 3.39 -7.20 -4.03
CA LEU A 70 3.43 -6.52 -5.32
C LEU A 70 4.52 -7.08 -6.25
N SER A 71 5.68 -7.46 -5.69
CA SER A 71 6.77 -8.06 -6.46
C SER A 71 6.42 -9.46 -6.96
N THR A 72 5.77 -10.28 -6.13
CA THR A 72 5.32 -11.62 -6.51
C THR A 72 4.20 -11.58 -7.56
N SER A 73 3.28 -10.60 -7.47
CA SER A 73 2.24 -10.40 -8.48
C SER A 73 2.79 -9.98 -9.85
N GLN A 74 3.92 -9.27 -9.90
CA GLN A 74 4.57 -8.90 -11.15
C GLN A 74 5.33 -10.07 -11.81
N GLY A 75 5.72 -11.10 -11.04
CA GLY A 75 6.39 -12.29 -11.55
C GLY A 75 5.47 -13.34 -12.19
N SER A 76 4.17 -13.07 -12.33
CA SER A 76 3.17 -14.02 -12.86
C SER A 76 2.71 -13.73 -14.30
N GLN A 77 3.37 -12.81 -15.01
CA GLN A 77 3.16 -12.55 -16.44
C GLN A 77 4.44 -12.81 -17.24
N ASP A 78 4.97 -14.05 -17.25
CA ASP A 78 5.89 -14.48 -18.32
C ASP A 78 6.18 -15.99 -18.39
N GLU A 79 5.23 -16.87 -18.06
CA GLU A 79 5.29 -18.26 -18.54
C GLU A 79 3.95 -18.70 -19.13
N ALA A 80 3.73 -18.32 -20.38
CA ALA A 80 2.94 -19.13 -21.29
C ALA A 80 3.84 -20.28 -21.80
N PRO A 81 3.40 -21.55 -21.74
CA PRO A 81 4.17 -22.66 -22.27
C PRO A 81 3.98 -22.71 -23.79
N GLY A 82 5.06 -22.63 -24.57
CA GLY A 82 4.95 -22.84 -26.00
C GLY A 82 6.16 -22.46 -26.84
N LEU A 83 6.90 -23.49 -27.24
CA LEU A 83 7.71 -23.62 -28.46
C LEU A 83 8.85 -22.60 -28.65
N GLU A 84 10.10 -23.08 -28.69
CA GLU A 84 10.88 -23.10 -29.94
C GLU A 84 12.24 -23.86 -29.84
N VAL A 85 12.32 -24.93 -30.64
CA VAL A 85 13.40 -25.35 -31.58
C VAL A 85 14.86 -25.52 -31.11
N ALA A 86 15.31 -26.78 -31.09
CA ALA A 86 16.63 -27.22 -31.54
C ALA A 86 16.50 -28.67 -32.06
N GLU A 87 16.46 -28.91 -33.36
CA GLU A 87 17.61 -29.11 -34.25
C GLU A 87 17.71 -30.60 -34.63
N ALA A 88 17.15 -30.96 -35.80
CA ALA A 88 17.63 -32.06 -36.66
C ALA A 88 16.81 -32.10 -37.97
N LEU A 89 17.38 -31.57 -39.05
CA LEU A 89 16.98 -31.90 -40.42
C LEU A 89 17.46 -33.35 -40.74
N PRO A 90 16.76 -34.10 -41.61
CA PRO A 90 17.05 -34.02 -43.04
C PRO A 90 15.84 -34.08 -43.98
N ARG A 91 15.84 -33.10 -44.89
CA ARG A 91 15.55 -33.15 -46.35
C ARG A 91 14.72 -34.31 -46.88
N LEU A 92 13.62 -33.99 -47.58
CA LEU A 92 13.29 -34.57 -48.90
C LEU A 92 12.11 -33.81 -49.56
N LEU A 93 12.37 -33.29 -50.77
CA LEU A 93 11.49 -33.32 -51.97
C LEU A 93 10.00 -32.97 -51.78
N THR A 94 9.36 -32.00 -52.42
CA THR A 94 9.49 -31.43 -53.77
C THR A 94 8.55 -30.22 -53.89
N GLY A 95 8.93 -29.21 -54.67
CA GLY A 95 8.00 -28.46 -55.53
C GLY A 95 7.38 -27.18 -54.96
N SER A 96 8.04 -26.06 -55.23
CA SER A 96 7.40 -24.74 -55.42
C SER A 96 6.41 -24.78 -56.63
N PRO A 97 5.50 -23.80 -56.85
CA PRO A 97 5.73 -22.36 -56.63
C PRO A 97 4.53 -21.50 -56.14
N ASN A 98 4.88 -20.51 -55.31
CA ASN A 98 4.62 -19.06 -55.47
C ASN A 98 3.31 -18.58 -56.16
N MET A 99 2.45 -17.85 -55.43
CA MET A 99 1.90 -16.57 -55.90
C MET A 99 1.43 -15.66 -54.74
N PRO A 100 1.65 -14.32 -54.83
CA PRO A 100 1.31 -13.35 -53.79
C PRO A 100 -0.18 -12.93 -53.82
N ILE A 101 -0.77 -12.71 -52.65
CA ILE A 101 -2.15 -12.21 -52.51
C ILE A 101 -2.21 -10.73 -52.89
N VAL A 102 -3.00 -10.42 -53.92
CA VAL A 102 -3.36 -9.06 -54.36
C VAL A 102 -4.44 -8.50 -53.41
N GLN A 103 -4.17 -7.33 -52.82
CA GLN A 103 -5.16 -6.53 -52.09
C GLN A 103 -6.21 -5.96 -53.05
N LYS A 104 -7.50 -6.20 -52.76
CA LYS A 104 -8.61 -5.53 -53.44
C LYS A 104 -9.48 -4.80 -52.42
N THR A 105 -9.36 -3.47 -52.44
CA THR A 105 -10.24 -2.48 -51.81
C THR A 105 -11.68 -2.66 -52.28
N ILE A 106 -12.65 -2.71 -51.37
CA ILE A 106 -14.07 -2.46 -51.67
C ILE A 106 -14.65 -1.55 -50.57
N GLN A 107 -15.32 -0.49 -51.03
CA GLN A 107 -15.90 0.66 -50.33
C GLN A 107 -17.16 0.30 -49.52
N PRO A 108 -17.61 1.16 -48.57
CA PRO A 108 -18.72 0.86 -47.67
C PRO A 108 -20.09 1.01 -48.36
N ASP A 109 -20.96 0.01 -48.19
CA ASP A 109 -22.36 0.05 -48.64
C ASP A 109 -23.30 0.45 -47.49
N ASN A 110 -24.19 1.38 -47.80
CA ASN A 110 -25.15 2.05 -46.92
C ASN A 110 -26.48 1.31 -46.99
N THR A 111 -26.91 0.68 -45.90
CA THR A 111 -28.31 0.26 -45.74
C THR A 111 -28.77 0.38 -44.29
N THR A 112 -29.70 1.32 -44.06
CA THR A 112 -30.50 1.49 -42.83
C THR A 112 -31.45 0.30 -42.64
N PRO A 113 -31.80 -0.06 -41.38
CA PRO A 113 -33.23 -0.02 -41.07
C PRO A 113 -33.62 0.44 -39.66
N LYS A 114 -34.66 1.28 -39.65
CA LYS A 114 -35.86 1.33 -38.79
C LYS A 114 -35.73 1.40 -37.25
N ASN A 115 -35.97 2.63 -36.81
CA ASN A 115 -36.39 3.13 -35.51
C ASN A 115 -37.61 2.38 -34.93
N TYR A 116 -37.48 1.86 -33.70
CA TYR A 116 -38.60 1.51 -32.82
C TYR A 116 -38.51 2.39 -31.57
N GLY A 117 -39.47 3.29 -31.43
CA GLY A 117 -39.58 4.21 -30.31
C GLY A 117 -40.05 3.53 -29.01
N SER A 118 -39.65 4.13 -27.90
CA SER A 118 -40.28 4.05 -26.57
C SER A 118 -39.75 5.27 -25.81
N SER A 119 -40.51 6.37 -25.81
CA SER A 119 -41.46 6.76 -24.76
C SER A 119 -40.75 7.40 -23.56
N SER A 120 -40.78 8.72 -23.52
CA SER A 120 -40.50 9.54 -22.34
C SER A 120 -41.77 10.32 -22.01
N SER A 121 -42.43 9.97 -20.90
CA SER A 121 -43.15 10.84 -19.96
C SER A 121 -43.71 9.95 -18.85
#